data_AF-A0A385SRZ9-F1
#
_entry.id   AF-A0A385SRZ9-F1
#
_cell.length_a   1.000
_cell.length_b   1.000
_cell.length_c   1.000
_cell.angle_alpha   90.00
_cell.angle_beta   90.00
_cell.angle_gamma   90.00
#
_symmetry.space_group_name_H-M   'P 1'
#
loop_
_entity.id
_entity.type
_entity.pdbx_description
1 polymer ?
#
loop_
_entity_poly.entity_id
_entity_poly.type
_entity_poly.pdbx_seq_one_letter_code
_entity_poly.pdbx_strand_id
1 'polypeptide(L)'
;MIKCVSHKKVYQTQALAEEALIDARTRFQYRKHQGPVAVYKCDDCGYYHLTSQGDINPRLASDLAAGKIDLQKEANHWLDKLKKR
;
A
#
# COMPACT_ATOMS: atom_id res chain seq x y z
N MET A 1 -6.60 15.70 -14.47
CA MET A 1 -5.87 14.88 -13.48
C MET A 1 -6.48 15.13 -12.12
N ILE A 2 -7.02 14.11 -11.45
CA ILE A 2 -7.61 14.27 -10.11
C ILE A 2 -6.46 14.59 -9.13
N LYS A 3 -6.56 15.72 -8.43
CA LYS A 3 -5.54 16.18 -7.48
C LYS A 3 -6.23 16.54 -6.17
N CYS A 4 -5.68 16.07 -5.06
CA CYS A 4 -6.07 16.53 -3.73
C CYS A 4 -5.30 17.81 -3.39
N VAL A 5 -5.92 18.71 -2.61
CA VAL A 5 -5.27 19.93 -2.09
C VAL A 5 -4.02 19.62 -1.27
N SER A 6 -3.99 18.44 -0.63
CA SER A 6 -2.82 17.96 0.11
C SER A 6 -1.73 17.36 -0.80
N HIS A 7 -1.92 17.38 -2.12
CA HIS A 7 -1.04 16.78 -3.13
C HIS A 7 -0.76 15.28 -2.94
N LYS A 8 -1.56 14.58 -2.12
CA LYS A 8 -1.44 13.13 -1.91
C LYS A 8 -1.90 12.37 -3.15
N LYS A 9 -1.37 11.16 -3.33
CA LYS A 9 -1.84 10.23 -4.36
C LYS A 9 -3.32 9.91 -4.14
N VAL A 10 -4.10 10.03 -5.21
CA VAL A 10 -5.55 9.91 -5.17
C VAL A 10 -5.99 8.60 -5.80
N TYR A 11 -6.89 7.88 -5.13
CA TYR A 11 -7.49 6.65 -5.63
C TYR A 11 -9.01 6.83 -5.74
N GLN A 12 -9.58 6.45 -6.88
CA GLN A 12 -10.99 6.72 -7.20
C GLN A 12 -11.95 5.87 -6.38
N THR A 13 -11.57 4.63 -6.07
CA THR A 13 -12.37 3.67 -5.31
C THR A 13 -11.57 3.13 -4.14
N GLN A 14 -12.27 2.65 -3.12
CA GLN A 14 -11.64 1.98 -1.98
C GLN A 14 -10.82 0.77 -2.44
N ALA A 15 -11.37 -0.05 -3.34
CA ALA A 15 -10.70 -1.23 -3.88
C ALA A 15 -9.34 -0.88 -4.53
N LEU A 16 -9.28 0.18 -5.33
CA LEU A 16 -8.02 0.63 -5.95
C LEU A 16 -7.01 1.11 -4.90
N ALA A 17 -7.48 1.77 -3.84
CA ALA A 17 -6.62 2.20 -2.76
C ALA A 17 -6.10 1.01 -1.93
N GLU A 18 -6.91 -0.02 -1.72
CA GLU A 18 -6.51 -1.25 -1.03
C GLU A 18 -5.47 -2.05 -1.81
N GLU A 19 -5.66 -2.19 -3.13
CA GLU A 19 -4.67 -2.81 -4.00
C GLU A 19 -3.35 -2.02 -3.99
N ALA A 20 -3.43 -0.69 -4.05
CA ALA A 20 -2.25 0.17 -3.95
C ALA A 20 -1.58 0.11 -2.57
N LEU A 21 -2.33 -0.09 -1.49
CA LEU A 21 -1.81 -0.29 -0.15
C LEU A 21 -0.95 -1.56 -0.07
N ILE A 22 -1.47 -2.67 -0.61
CA ILE A 22 -0.77 -3.96 -0.64
C ILE A 22 0.47 -3.85 -1.54
N ASP A 23 0.32 -3.31 -2.75
CA ASP A 23 1.43 -3.12 -3.69
C ASP A 23 2.54 -2.25 -3.08
N ALA A 24 2.20 -1.16 -2.38
CA ALA A 24 3.17 -0.34 -1.67
C ALA A 24 3.90 -1.15 -0.58
N ARG A 25 3.19 -1.97 0.20
CA ARG A 25 3.79 -2.83 1.24
C ARG A 25 4.68 -3.95 0.70
N THR A 26 4.42 -4.38 -0.51
CA THR A 26 5.19 -5.42 -1.21
C THR A 26 6.42 -4.84 -1.91
N ARG A 27 6.30 -3.65 -2.53
CA ARG A 27 7.41 -3.01 -3.25
C ARG A 27 8.42 -2.36 -2.32
N PHE A 28 7.94 -1.69 -1.27
CA PHE A 28 8.82 -0.99 -0.34
C PHE A 28 9.09 -1.85 0.88
N GLN A 29 10.36 -1.91 1.29
CA GLN A 29 10.78 -2.59 2.51
C GLN A 29 10.45 -1.75 3.75
N TYR A 30 9.16 -1.55 4.01
CA TYR A 30 8.70 -0.91 5.22
C TYR A 30 8.91 -1.82 6.43
N ARG A 31 9.47 -1.28 7.52
CA ARG A 31 9.57 -1.96 8.81
C ARG A 31 8.17 -2.23 9.40
N LYS A 32 8.09 -3.07 10.44
CA LYS A 32 6.83 -3.49 11.09
C LYS A 32 5.92 -2.31 11.48
N HIS A 33 6.50 -1.16 11.85
CA HIS A 33 5.79 0.06 12.26
C HIS A 33 5.93 1.24 11.29
N GLN A 34 6.36 1.00 10.06
CA GLN A 34 6.53 2.06 9.05
C GLN A 34 5.64 1.81 7.84
N GLY A 35 5.27 2.89 7.15
CA GLY A 35 4.48 2.81 5.92
C GLY A 35 2.97 2.81 6.17
N PRO A 36 2.18 2.82 5.09
CA PRO A 36 0.73 2.86 5.18
C PRO A 36 0.18 1.51 5.70
N VAL A 37 -0.87 1.59 6.50
CA VAL A 37 -1.57 0.44 7.12
C VAL A 37 -3.05 0.41 6.75
N ALA A 38 -3.62 1.55 6.36
CA ALA A 38 -5.04 1.68 6.08
C ALA A 38 -5.32 2.63 4.92
N VAL A 39 -6.59 2.70 4.55
CA VAL A 39 -7.15 3.59 3.53
C VAL A 39 -8.24 4.44 4.18
N TYR A 40 -8.32 5.72 3.83
CA TYR A 40 -9.39 6.60 4.25
C TYR A 40 -9.94 7.41 3.08
N LYS A 41 -11.20 7.83 3.17
CA LYS A 41 -11.80 8.79 2.24
C LYS A 41 -11.49 10.21 2.72
N CYS A 42 -10.94 11.02 1.83
CA CYS A 42 -10.60 12.41 2.09
C CYS A 42 -11.82 13.30 2.00
N ASP A 43 -11.99 14.19 2.97
CA ASP A 43 -13.09 15.16 2.95
C ASP A 43 -12.86 16.29 1.93
N ASP A 44 -11.61 16.72 1.73
CA ASP A 44 -11.30 17.82 0.82
C ASP A 44 -11.49 17.48 -0.67
N CYS A 45 -11.11 16.26 -1.07
CA CYS A 45 -11.17 15.85 -2.48
C CYS A 45 -12.23 14.78 -2.77
N GLY A 46 -12.83 14.17 -1.73
CA GLY A 46 -13.87 13.13 -1.86
C GLY A 46 -13.35 11.75 -2.28
N TYR A 47 -12.04 11.57 -2.43
CA TYR A 47 -11.40 10.34 -2.91
C TYR A 47 -10.59 9.62 -1.84
N TYR A 48 -10.06 8.44 -2.16
CA TYR A 48 -9.34 7.60 -1.20
C TYR A 48 -7.83 7.88 -1.18
N HIS A 49 -7.26 7.81 0.02
CA HIS A 49 -5.83 7.97 0.28
C HIS A 49 -5.32 6.88 1.22
N LEU A 50 -4.01 6.62 1.14
CA LEU A 50 -3.32 5.75 2.08
C LEU A 50 -2.96 6.51 3.36
N THR A 51 -3.04 5.84 4.50
CA THR A 51 -2.62 6.37 5.80
C THR A 51 -1.81 5.34 6.57
N SER A 52 -0.84 5.82 7.36
CA SER A 52 -0.07 5.02 8.32
C SER A 52 -0.69 5.02 9.72
N GLN A 53 -1.83 5.69 9.90
CA GLN A 53 -2.54 5.82 11.17
C GLN A 53 -3.83 4.99 11.14
N GLY A 54 -4.24 4.51 12.31
CA GLY A 54 -5.48 3.74 12.50
C GLY A 54 -5.28 2.23 12.44
N ASP A 55 -6.41 1.52 12.43
CA ASP A 55 -6.45 0.07 12.36
C ASP A 55 -6.00 -0.43 11.00
N ILE A 56 -5.27 -1.56 11.02
CA ILE A 56 -4.77 -2.17 9.80
C ILE A 56 -5.94 -2.61 8.91
N ASN A 57 -5.83 -2.36 7.61
CA ASN A 57 -6.86 -2.79 6.67
C ASN A 57 -7.03 -4.34 6.77
N PRO A 58 -8.26 -4.86 6.87
CA PRO A 58 -8.50 -6.30 7.02
C PRO A 58 -7.84 -7.16 5.94
N ARG A 59 -7.78 -6.66 4.71
CA ARG A 59 -7.13 -7.33 3.57
C ARG A 59 -5.61 -7.38 3.77
N LEU A 60 -5.02 -6.26 4.19
CA LEU A 60 -3.58 -6.20 4.51
C LEU A 60 -3.22 -7.11 5.68
N ALA A 61 -4.05 -7.14 6.73
CA ALA A 61 -3.86 -8.03 7.87
C ALA A 61 -3.91 -9.51 7.47
N SER A 62 -4.87 -9.87 6.61
CA SER A 62 -5.02 -11.23 6.09
C SER A 62 -3.80 -11.64 5.26
N ASP A 63 -3.29 -10.76 4.39
CA ASP A 63 -2.12 -11.06 3.54
C ASP A 63 -0.80 -11.10 4.34
N LEU A 64 -0.68 -10.31 5.41
CA LEU A 64 0.43 -10.40 6.36
C LEU A 64 0.37 -11.69 7.18
N ALA A 65 -0.81 -12.05 7.70
CA ALA A 65 -1.01 -13.29 8.45
C ALA A 65 -0.75 -14.53 7.58
N ALA A 66 -1.09 -14.47 6.29
CA ALA A 66 -0.81 -15.51 5.31
C ALA A 66 0.65 -15.52 4.83
N GLY A 67 1.51 -14.58 5.25
CA GLY A 67 2.90 -14.48 4.80
C GLY A 67 3.08 -14.13 3.31
N LYS A 68 2.01 -13.76 2.60
CA LYS A 68 2.06 -13.49 1.15
C LYS A 68 2.94 -12.28 0.83
N ILE A 69 2.90 -11.26 1.68
CA ILE A 69 3.69 -10.04 1.48
C ILE A 69 5.19 -10.34 1.57
N ASP A 70 5.60 -11.21 2.49
CA ASP A 70 7.01 -11.57 2.64
C ASP A 70 7.49 -12.44 1.46
N LEU A 71 6.67 -13.38 0.99
CA LEU A 71 6.95 -14.13 -0.25
C LEU A 71 7.09 -13.22 -1.47
N GLN A 72 6.20 -12.24 -1.63
CA GLN A 72 6.28 -11.30 -2.75
C GLN A 72 7.50 -10.38 -2.66
N LYS A 73 7.90 -9.96 -1.45
CA LYS A 73 9.14 -9.19 -1.26
C LYS A 73 10.36 -9.99 -1.67
N GLU A 74 10.41 -11.27 -1.31
CA GLU A 74 11.49 -12.15 -1.72
C GLU A 74 11.53 -12.32 -3.24
N ALA A 75 10.38 -12.56 -3.88
CA ALA A 75 10.26 -12.64 -5.33
C ALA A 75 10.77 -11.35 -6.01
N ASN A 76 10.36 -10.17 -5.52
CA ASN A 76 10.83 -8.89 -6.02
C ASN A 76 12.34 -8.71 -5.86
N HIS A 77 12.90 -9.10 -4.70
CA HIS A 77 14.33 -9.03 -4.46
C HIS A 77 15.12 -9.90 -5.46
N TRP A 78 14.65 -11.11 -5.77
CA TRP A 78 15.28 -11.97 -6.78
C TRP A 78 15.15 -11.41 -8.20
N LEU A 79 13.97 -10.89 -8.56
CA LEU A 79 13.76 -10.24 -9.87
C LEU A 79 14.70 -9.05 -10.08
N ASP A 80 14.88 -8.20 -9.07
CA ASP A 80 15.81 -7.08 -9.11
C ASP A 80 17.28 -7.53 -9.22
N LYS A 81 17.64 -8.61 -8.53
CA LYS A 81 18.99 -9.19 -8.62
C LYS A 81 19.28 -9.76 -10.00
N LEU A 82 18.29 -10.39 -10.63
CA LEU A 82 18.41 -10.96 -11.98
C LEU A 82 18.43 -9.88 -13.07
N LYS A 83 17.65 -8.80 -12.93
CA LYS A 83 17.65 -7.66 -13.87
C LYS A 83 18.96 -6.89 -13.95
N LYS A 84 19.80 -6.96 -12.91
CA LYS A 84 21.09 -6.26 -12.84
C LYS A 84 22.26 -7.03 -13.47
N ARG A 85 22.03 -8.22 -14.03
CA ARG A 85 22.99 -8.97 -14.86
C ARG A 85 22.60 -8.86 -16.33
#